data_AF-A0A8S3SQM3-F1
#
_entry.id   AF-A0A8S3SQM3-F1
#
_cell.length_a   1.000
_cell.length_b   1.000
_cell.length_c   1.000
_cell.angle_alpha   90.00
_cell.angle_beta   90.00
_cell.angle_gamma   90.00
#
_symmetry.space_group_name_H-M   'P 1'
#
loop_
_entity.id
_entity.type
_entity.pdbx_description
1 polymer ?
#
loop_
_entity_poly.entity_id
_entity_poly.type
_entity_poly.pdbx_seq_one_letter_code
_entity_poly.pdbx_strand_id
1 'polypeptide(L)'
;MCQSVTKYKDAMAIVNDSLCSKGPEKEYNKLECIERKCEECGVKSLKEKIAHACKDHNTLTWERWENRKTTVKGTTITKKDLVSKKLQNFYQDEIQAAHWQYQQISVHPIVAYYKCPEKECKDTSLVTEIIVCISDDLTHDTSAVNKFFQTAFEHLQKSVKIKHAVQFTDGCSAQYKSKEPFMDLSYAETDYNFETERIFLDPAMGRDPAMV
;
A
#
# COMPACT_ATOMS: atom_id res chain seq x y z
N MET A 1 4.32 29.47 -6.79
CA MET A 1 4.83 28.44 -7.73
C MET A 1 6.24 28.05 -7.29
N CYS A 2 6.47 26.75 -7.09
CA CYS A 2 7.78 26.16 -6.76
C CYS A 2 8.69 26.37 -7.99
N GLN A 3 9.70 27.24 -7.91
CA GLN A 3 10.45 27.70 -9.09
C GLN A 3 11.66 26.83 -9.43
N SER A 4 12.00 25.84 -8.60
CA SER A 4 13.00 24.84 -8.97
C SER A 4 12.67 23.51 -8.31
N VAL A 5 12.44 22.47 -9.12
CA VAL A 5 12.37 21.10 -8.62
C VAL A 5 13.79 20.54 -8.74
N THR A 6 14.45 20.27 -7.61
CA THR A 6 15.74 19.57 -7.62
C THR A 6 15.51 18.14 -8.08
N LYS A 7 15.84 17.85 -9.33
CA LYS A 7 15.74 16.51 -9.91
C LYS A 7 16.97 15.71 -9.54
N TYR A 8 16.76 14.67 -8.73
CA TYR A 8 17.77 13.66 -8.46
C TYR A 8 17.70 12.57 -9.53
N LYS A 9 18.87 12.12 -10.00
CA LYS A 9 18.97 11.06 -11.02
C LYS A 9 18.73 9.67 -10.44
N ASP A 10 19.10 9.47 -9.18
CA ASP A 10 18.99 8.20 -8.46
C ASP A 10 18.96 8.44 -6.93
N ALA A 11 18.63 7.40 -6.18
CA ALA A 11 18.56 7.46 -4.72
C ALA A 11 19.92 7.75 -4.07
N MET A 12 21.02 7.33 -4.71
CA MET A 12 22.39 7.56 -4.19
C MET A 12 22.77 9.04 -4.24
N ALA A 13 22.27 9.79 -5.22
CA ALA A 13 22.45 11.24 -5.30
C ALA A 13 21.83 11.96 -4.09
N ILE A 14 20.65 11.53 -3.63
CA ILE A 14 19.98 12.09 -2.44
C ILE A 14 20.76 11.75 -1.17
N VAL A 15 21.21 10.50 -1.06
CA VAL A 15 22.03 10.04 0.07
C VAL A 15 23.31 10.87 0.15
N ASN A 16 24.02 11.04 -0.97
CA ASN A 16 25.24 11.86 -1.01
C ASN A 16 24.96 13.32 -0.62
N ASP A 17 23.79 13.86 -0.96
CA ASP A 17 23.40 15.22 -0.60
C ASP A 17 23.08 15.41 0.89
N SER A 18 22.74 14.33 1.57
CA SER A 18 22.50 14.28 3.02
C SER A 18 23.77 14.01 3.84
N LEU A 19 24.89 13.68 3.20
CA LEU A 19 26.17 13.37 3.84
C LEU A 19 27.22 14.45 3.51
N CYS A 20 28.30 14.52 4.29
CA CYS A 20 29.44 15.35 3.91
C CYS A 20 30.06 14.88 2.58
N SER A 21 30.57 15.83 1.81
CA SER A 21 31.30 15.57 0.57
C SER A 21 32.46 14.59 0.79
N LYS A 22 32.60 13.60 -0.10
CA LYS A 22 33.62 12.53 0.01
C LYS A 22 35.06 13.05 -0.16
N GLY A 23 35.23 14.25 -0.72
CA GLY A 23 36.52 14.77 -1.18
C GLY A 23 36.90 14.19 -2.55
N PRO A 24 37.81 14.83 -3.30
CA PRO A 24 38.05 14.49 -4.71
C PRO A 24 38.68 13.11 -4.95
N GLU A 25 39.27 12.48 -3.94
CA GLU A 25 40.02 11.22 -4.07
C GLU A 25 39.42 10.01 -3.33
N LYS A 26 38.22 10.14 -2.74
CA LYS A 26 37.60 9.04 -1.96
C LYS A 26 36.36 8.49 -2.63
N GLU A 27 36.33 7.16 -2.76
CA GLU A 27 35.20 6.41 -3.34
C GLU A 27 33.99 6.35 -2.40
N TYR A 28 34.23 6.32 -1.08
CA TYR A 28 33.20 6.13 -0.04
C TYR A 28 33.07 7.35 0.89
N ASN A 29 31.86 7.57 1.42
CA ASN A 29 31.63 8.59 2.45
C ASN A 29 32.30 8.17 3.76
N LYS A 30 32.60 9.13 4.64
CA LYS A 30 33.14 8.83 5.98
C LYS A 30 32.16 7.93 6.74
N LEU A 31 32.69 6.92 7.43
CA LEU A 31 31.89 5.97 8.22
C LEU A 31 31.01 6.69 9.24
N GLU A 32 31.54 7.73 9.90
CA GLU A 32 30.82 8.55 10.87
C GLU A 32 29.58 9.26 10.28
N CYS A 33 29.64 9.63 9.00
CA CYS A 33 28.49 10.21 8.28
C CYS A 33 27.45 9.12 7.96
N ILE A 34 27.89 7.95 7.51
CA ILE A 34 27.02 6.81 7.19
C ILE A 34 26.30 6.31 8.44
N GLU A 35 27.01 6.19 9.56
CA GLU A 35 26.47 5.82 10.88
C GLU A 35 25.70 6.96 11.57
N ARG A 36 25.60 8.14 10.93
CA ARG A 36 24.92 9.35 11.45
C ARG A 36 25.42 9.82 12.82
N LYS A 37 26.71 9.63 13.09
CA LYS A 37 27.40 10.19 14.27
C LYS A 37 27.98 11.58 14.00
N CYS A 38 27.99 12.01 12.74
CA CYS A 38 28.42 13.35 12.33
C CYS A 38 27.36 14.41 12.67
N GLU A 39 27.75 15.50 13.30
CA GLU A 39 26.86 16.62 13.66
C GLU A 39 26.61 17.61 12.52
N GLU A 40 27.49 17.62 11.51
CA GLU A 40 27.48 18.60 10.41
C GLU A 40 26.60 18.17 9.22
N CYS A 41 26.43 16.86 9.00
CA CYS A 41 25.61 16.34 7.91
C CYS A 41 24.38 15.59 8.41
N GLY A 42 23.34 15.52 7.57
CA GLY A 42 22.18 14.70 7.83
C GLY A 42 20.92 15.28 7.19
N VAL A 43 19.78 14.96 7.79
CA VAL A 43 18.47 15.37 7.29
C VAL A 43 18.29 16.90 7.30
N LYS A 44 19.03 17.62 8.16
CA LYS A 44 19.03 19.09 8.21
C LYS A 44 19.56 19.71 6.90
N SER A 45 20.68 19.19 6.37
CA SER A 45 21.25 19.64 5.09
C SER A 45 20.29 19.40 3.92
N LEU A 46 19.53 18.31 3.99
CA LEU A 46 18.50 18.01 3.00
C LEU A 46 17.31 18.97 3.11
N LYS A 47 16.88 19.30 4.34
CA LYS A 47 15.82 20.29 4.58
C LYS A 47 16.20 21.65 3.99
N GLU A 48 17.43 22.13 4.14
CA GLU A 48 17.86 23.40 3.55
C GLU A 48 17.86 23.37 2.02
N LYS A 49 18.44 22.32 1.42
CA LYS A 49 18.49 22.15 -0.05
C LYS A 49 17.10 21.98 -0.68
N ILE A 50 16.18 21.30 0.01
CA ILE A 50 14.80 21.10 -0.44
C ILE A 50 13.91 22.31 -0.08
N ALA A 51 14.17 23.02 1.02
CA ALA A 51 13.40 24.20 1.43
C ALA A 51 13.51 25.35 0.45
N HIS A 52 14.67 25.51 -0.19
CA HIS A 52 14.84 26.51 -1.25
C HIS A 52 14.00 26.23 -2.50
N ALA A 53 13.54 24.99 -2.71
CA ALA A 53 12.71 24.63 -3.85
C ALA A 53 11.26 25.12 -3.72
N CYS A 54 10.65 25.00 -2.53
CA CYS A 54 9.20 25.12 -2.35
C CYS A 54 8.83 25.94 -1.11
N LYS A 55 8.25 27.14 -1.31
CA LYS A 55 7.83 28.04 -0.21
C LYS A 55 6.66 27.53 0.63
N ASP A 56 5.97 26.46 0.22
CA ASP A 56 4.80 25.88 0.90
C ASP A 56 4.93 24.35 1.03
N HIS A 57 5.80 23.85 1.91
CA HIS A 57 6.01 22.41 2.13
C HIS A 57 4.80 21.66 2.69
N ASN A 58 3.89 22.38 3.34
CA ASN A 58 2.80 21.75 4.09
C ASN A 58 1.50 21.70 3.32
N THR A 59 1.40 22.25 2.10
CA THR A 59 0.11 22.31 1.38
C THR A 59 0.23 21.75 -0.03
N LEU A 60 -0.17 20.50 -0.23
CA LEU A 60 -0.29 19.90 -1.56
C LEU A 60 -1.65 20.25 -2.15
N THR A 61 -1.67 20.90 -3.31
CA THR A 61 -2.92 21.08 -4.07
C THR A 61 -3.08 19.91 -5.03
N TRP A 62 -4.18 19.18 -4.92
CA TRP A 62 -4.51 18.08 -5.82
C TRP A 62 -5.89 18.31 -6.42
N GLU A 63 -6.11 17.77 -7.61
CA GLU A 63 -7.35 17.95 -8.36
C GLU A 63 -8.10 16.62 -8.44
N ARG A 64 -9.42 16.66 -8.21
CA ARG A 64 -10.29 15.52 -8.50
C ARG A 64 -11.57 15.93 -9.17
N TRP A 65 -12.13 15.00 -9.93
CA TRP A 65 -13.48 15.11 -10.46
C TRP A 65 -14.49 14.94 -9.32
N GLU A 66 -15.34 15.96 -9.11
CA GLU A 66 -16.47 15.88 -8.20
C GLU A 66 -17.77 16.18 -8.95
N ASN A 67 -18.85 15.50 -8.55
CA ASN A 67 -20.19 15.79 -9.03
C ASN A 67 -20.71 17.04 -8.29
N ARG A 68 -20.85 18.15 -9.01
CA ARG A 68 -21.41 19.40 -8.48
C ARG A 68 -22.83 19.59 -9.01
N LYS A 69 -23.75 19.88 -8.09
CA LYS A 69 -25.10 20.31 -8.44
C LYS A 69 -25.06 21.79 -8.76
N THR A 70 -25.43 22.14 -9.99
CA THR A 70 -25.52 23.53 -10.44
C THR A 70 -26.95 23.80 -10.86
N THR A 71 -27.51 24.91 -10.41
CA THR A 71 -28.84 25.34 -10.83
C THR A 71 -28.71 26.23 -12.05
N VAL A 72 -29.20 25.76 -13.20
CA VAL A 72 -29.30 26.57 -14.41
C VAL A 72 -30.77 26.73 -14.74
N LYS A 73 -31.25 27.98 -14.77
CA LYS A 73 -32.65 28.32 -15.08
C LYS A 73 -33.69 27.58 -14.21
N GLY A 74 -33.43 27.43 -12.90
CA GLY A 74 -34.35 26.80 -11.95
C GLY A 74 -34.29 25.27 -11.90
N THR A 75 -33.60 24.62 -12.85
CA THR A 75 -33.40 23.17 -12.85
C THR A 75 -32.04 22.82 -12.26
N THR A 76 -32.01 21.86 -11.34
CA THR A 76 -30.76 21.37 -10.74
C THR A 76 -30.16 20.30 -11.64
N ILE A 77 -29.04 20.62 -12.28
CA ILE A 77 -28.25 19.68 -13.10
C ILE A 77 -27.01 19.25 -12.33
N THR A 78 -26.65 17.96 -12.43
CA THR A 78 -25.40 17.45 -11.86
C THR A 78 -24.34 17.42 -12.95
N LYS A 79 -23.23 18.12 -12.72
CA LYS A 79 -22.09 18.18 -13.65
C LYS A 79 -20.83 17.68 -12.96
N LYS A 80 -19.97 16.95 -13.69
CA LYS A 80 -18.62 16.65 -13.25
C LYS A 80 -17.74 17.88 -13.48
N ASP A 81 -17.21 18.45 -12.42
CA ASP A 81 -16.22 19.53 -12.49
C ASP A 81 -14.92 19.09 -11.80
N LEU A 82 -13.80 19.65 -12.26
CA LEU A 82 -12.50 19.44 -11.65
C LEU A 82 -12.37 20.39 -10.43
N VAL A 83 -12.15 19.83 -9.25
CA VAL A 83 -12.06 20.56 -7.99
C VAL A 83 -10.66 20.42 -7.41
N SER A 84 -9.98 21.54 -7.21
CA SER A 84 -8.68 21.61 -6.53
C SER A 84 -8.88 21.63 -5.01
N LYS A 85 -8.35 20.64 -4.30
CA LYS A 85 -8.33 20.54 -2.83
C LYS A 85 -6.92 20.73 -2.30
N LYS A 86 -6.82 21.40 -1.15
CA LYS A 86 -5.57 21.58 -0.41
C LYS A 86 -5.47 20.48 0.65
N LEU A 87 -4.42 19.68 0.59
CA LEU A 87 -4.06 18.69 1.60
C LEU A 87 -2.96 19.30 2.49
N GLN A 88 -3.14 19.23 3.80
CA GLN A 88 -2.08 19.60 4.73
C GLN A 88 -1.19 18.39 5.03
N ASN A 89 0.11 18.50 4.74
CA ASN A 89 1.09 17.50 5.12
C ASN A 89 1.54 17.77 6.57
N PHE A 90 1.36 16.80 7.45
CA PHE A 90 1.98 16.80 8.77
C PHE A 90 3.25 15.96 8.68
N TYR A 91 4.40 16.56 8.98
CA TYR A 91 5.64 15.82 9.16
C TYR A 91 5.54 15.04 10.46
N GLN A 92 5.51 13.71 10.38
CA GLN A 92 5.75 12.86 11.55
C GLN A 92 7.26 12.90 11.84
N ASP A 93 7.65 13.50 12.97
CA ASP A 93 9.05 13.58 13.43
C ASP A 93 9.38 12.37 14.32
N GLU A 94 9.03 11.19 13.83
CA GLU A 94 9.40 9.92 14.46
C GLU A 94 10.45 9.23 13.58
N ILE A 95 11.51 8.74 14.21
CA ILE A 95 12.51 7.92 13.52
C ILE A 95 11.77 6.69 13.02
N GLN A 96 11.84 6.34 11.73
CA GLN A 96 11.19 5.12 11.21
C GLN A 96 11.54 3.86 12.02
N ALA A 97 12.73 3.81 12.62
CA ALA A 97 13.13 2.74 13.55
C ALA A 97 12.28 2.66 14.82
N ALA A 98 11.75 3.78 15.34
CA ALA A 98 10.88 3.81 16.53
C ALA A 98 9.53 3.11 16.26
N HIS A 99 9.02 3.15 15.03
CA HIS A 99 7.85 2.34 14.62
C HIS A 99 8.11 0.83 14.79
N TRP A 100 9.35 0.38 14.59
CA TRP A 100 9.76 -1.03 14.74
C TRP A 100 10.16 -1.41 16.18
N GLN A 101 10.15 -0.47 17.13
CA GLN A 101 10.49 -0.75 18.54
C GLN A 101 9.30 -1.21 19.39
N TYR A 102 8.07 -1.02 18.90
CA TYR A 102 6.88 -1.51 19.58
C TYR A 102 6.72 -3.01 19.38
N GLN A 103 6.09 -3.68 20.35
CA GLN A 103 5.64 -5.05 20.17
C GLN A 103 4.58 -5.05 19.06
N GLN A 104 4.93 -5.63 17.91
CA GLN A 104 4.05 -5.69 16.75
C GLN A 104 3.30 -7.02 16.72
N ILE A 105 2.16 -7.00 16.05
CA ILE A 105 1.39 -8.18 15.68
C ILE A 105 0.92 -8.00 14.24
N SER A 106 0.88 -9.09 13.50
CA SER A 106 0.48 -9.09 12.10
C SER A 106 -1.01 -9.32 12.00
N VAL A 107 -1.68 -8.40 11.33
CA VAL A 107 -3.11 -8.47 11.07
C VAL A 107 -3.32 -8.54 9.57
N HIS A 108 -3.97 -9.61 9.12
CA HIS A 108 -4.25 -9.84 7.71
C HIS A 108 -5.77 -10.00 7.50
N PRO A 109 -6.46 -8.93 7.09
CA PRO A 109 -7.90 -8.97 6.83
C PRO A 109 -8.20 -9.55 5.45
N ILE A 110 -9.16 -10.46 5.39
CA ILE A 110 -9.71 -11.05 4.17
C ILE A 110 -11.21 -10.78 4.14
N VAL A 111 -11.70 -10.20 3.05
CA VAL A 111 -13.13 -9.99 2.83
C VAL A 111 -13.61 -11.02 1.80
N ALA A 112 -14.47 -11.93 2.24
CA ALA A 112 -15.03 -12.99 1.41
C ALA A 112 -16.46 -12.63 0.96
N TYR A 113 -16.71 -12.77 -0.34
CA TYR A 113 -18.04 -12.60 -0.92
C TYR A 113 -18.48 -13.94 -1.51
N TYR A 114 -19.62 -14.46 -1.06
CA TYR A 114 -20.14 -15.74 -1.56
C TYR A 114 -21.66 -15.78 -1.55
N LYS A 115 -22.24 -16.74 -2.27
CA LYS A 115 -23.69 -16.98 -2.26
C LYS A 115 -24.06 -17.79 -1.03
N CYS A 116 -25.10 -17.38 -0.32
CA CYS A 116 -25.58 -18.13 0.83
C CYS A 116 -25.91 -19.59 0.42
N PRO A 117 -25.52 -20.60 1.23
CA PRO A 117 -25.88 -21.99 0.97
C PRO A 117 -27.41 -22.17 0.91
N GLU A 118 -27.90 -22.90 -0.11
CA GLU A 118 -29.34 -23.16 -0.31
C GLU A 118 -30.02 -23.82 0.90
N LYS A 119 -29.26 -24.49 1.78
CA LYS A 119 -29.77 -25.15 2.99
C LYS A 119 -30.22 -24.16 4.08
N GLU A 120 -29.68 -22.95 4.09
CA GLU A 120 -29.91 -21.95 5.15
C GLU A 120 -30.65 -20.70 4.64
N CYS A 121 -30.53 -20.37 3.35
CA CYS A 121 -31.20 -19.24 2.73
C CYS A 121 -32.16 -19.67 1.61
N LYS A 122 -33.39 -19.15 1.64
CA LYS A 122 -34.42 -19.37 0.61
C LYS A 122 -34.15 -18.61 -0.70
N ASP A 123 -33.28 -17.59 -0.65
CA ASP A 123 -32.86 -16.79 -1.80
C ASP A 123 -31.34 -16.86 -1.96
N THR A 124 -30.85 -16.72 -3.19
CA THR A 124 -29.42 -16.60 -3.55
C THR A 124 -28.87 -15.24 -3.13
N SER A 125 -28.99 -14.89 -1.85
CA SER A 125 -28.45 -13.66 -1.29
C SER A 125 -26.93 -13.71 -1.26
N LEU A 126 -26.32 -12.55 -1.53
CA LEU A 126 -24.88 -12.36 -1.43
C LEU A 126 -24.51 -12.14 0.04
N VAL A 127 -23.58 -12.94 0.54
CA VAL A 127 -23.03 -12.87 1.89
C VAL A 127 -21.66 -12.22 1.81
N THR A 128 -21.41 -11.29 2.72
CA THR A 128 -20.10 -10.66 2.94
C THR A 128 -19.61 -11.08 4.32
N GLU A 129 -18.46 -11.73 4.37
CA GLU A 129 -17.83 -12.17 5.61
C GLU A 129 -16.42 -11.57 5.71
N ILE A 130 -16.08 -11.04 6.89
CA ILE A 130 -14.75 -10.47 7.16
C ILE A 130 -14.00 -11.42 8.06
N ILE A 131 -12.93 -12.01 7.54
CA ILE A 131 -12.05 -12.93 8.24
C ILE A 131 -10.77 -12.17 8.59
N VAL A 132 -10.44 -12.08 9.88
CA VAL A 132 -9.25 -11.38 10.34
C VAL A 132 -8.26 -12.40 10.89
N CYS A 133 -7.18 -12.63 10.15
CA CYS A 133 -6.06 -13.45 10.63
C CYS A 133 -5.14 -12.61 11.51
N ILE A 134 -4.80 -13.13 12.69
CA ILE A 134 -3.92 -12.49 13.65
C ILE A 134 -2.76 -13.44 13.93
N SER A 135 -1.53 -12.95 13.76
CA SER A 135 -0.30 -13.75 13.94
C SER A 135 0.79 -12.93 14.60
N ASP A 136 1.63 -13.57 15.40
CA ASP A 136 2.87 -13.00 15.95
C ASP A 136 4.05 -13.05 14.96
N ASP A 137 3.85 -13.64 13.77
CA ASP A 137 4.85 -13.71 12.71
C ASP A 137 5.04 -12.38 11.97
N LEU A 138 6.12 -11.66 12.33
CA LEU A 138 6.48 -10.37 11.75
C LEU A 138 7.29 -10.43 10.44
N THR A 139 7.58 -11.64 9.92
CA THR A 139 8.39 -11.77 8.70
C THR A 139 7.63 -11.33 7.45
N HIS A 140 6.30 -11.45 7.49
CA HIS A 140 5.37 -11.02 6.43
C HIS A 140 5.76 -11.56 5.04
N ASP A 141 6.24 -12.80 5.00
CA ASP A 141 6.69 -13.47 3.78
C ASP A 141 5.53 -14.13 3.01
N THR A 142 5.88 -14.78 1.90
CA THR A 142 4.93 -15.54 1.06
C THR A 142 4.28 -16.68 1.84
N SER A 143 5.01 -17.30 2.77
CA SER A 143 4.57 -18.43 3.56
C SER A 143 3.46 -18.04 4.54
N ALA A 144 3.63 -16.91 5.23
CA ALA A 144 2.64 -16.35 6.15
C ALA A 144 1.33 -16.05 5.41
N VAL A 145 1.42 -15.39 4.25
CA VAL A 145 0.26 -15.07 3.40
C VAL A 145 -0.45 -16.32 2.92
N ASN A 146 0.28 -17.33 2.44
CA ASN A 146 -0.33 -18.59 2.02
C ASN A 146 -1.06 -19.26 3.18
N LYS A 147 -0.49 -19.22 4.40
CA LYS A 147 -1.14 -19.78 5.59
C LYS A 147 -2.43 -19.05 5.97
N PHE A 148 -2.49 -17.73 5.80
CA PHE A 148 -3.72 -16.96 5.99
C PHE A 148 -4.82 -17.37 5.02
N PHE A 149 -4.49 -17.52 3.73
CA PHE A 149 -5.46 -17.99 2.74
C PHE A 149 -5.93 -19.42 3.02
N GLN A 150 -5.03 -20.34 3.36
CA GLN A 150 -5.39 -21.69 3.74
C GLN A 150 -6.37 -21.69 4.91
N THR A 151 -6.08 -20.93 5.96
CA THR A 151 -6.95 -20.82 7.14
C THR A 151 -8.33 -20.25 6.79
N ALA A 152 -8.38 -19.25 5.92
CA ALA A 152 -9.63 -18.66 5.46
C ALA A 152 -10.45 -19.64 4.61
N PHE A 153 -9.81 -20.40 3.71
CA PHE A 153 -10.49 -21.41 2.90
C PHE A 153 -11.00 -22.59 3.73
N GLU A 154 -10.22 -23.08 4.68
CA GLU A 154 -10.65 -24.11 5.63
C GLU A 154 -11.88 -23.66 6.43
N HIS A 155 -11.94 -22.38 6.80
CA HIS A 155 -13.11 -21.80 7.46
C HIS A 155 -14.33 -21.75 6.53
N LEU A 156 -14.18 -21.19 5.32
CA LEU A 156 -15.28 -21.05 4.36
C LEU A 156 -15.83 -22.40 3.87
N GLN A 157 -14.97 -23.41 3.70
CA GLN A 157 -15.37 -24.76 3.27
C GLN A 157 -16.27 -25.50 4.28
N LYS A 158 -16.29 -25.08 5.55
CA LYS A 158 -17.22 -25.63 6.56
C LYS A 158 -18.67 -25.28 6.26
N SER A 159 -18.89 -24.12 5.66
CA SER A 159 -20.24 -23.55 5.42
C SER A 159 -20.63 -23.60 3.94
N VAL A 160 -19.68 -23.52 3.02
CA VAL A 160 -19.94 -23.34 1.59
C VAL A 160 -19.12 -24.33 0.75
N LYS A 161 -19.76 -24.94 -0.25
CA LYS A 161 -19.02 -25.73 -1.26
C LYS A 161 -18.40 -24.80 -2.31
N ILE A 162 -17.11 -24.57 -2.20
CA ILE A 162 -16.33 -23.75 -3.13
C ILE A 162 -16.00 -24.59 -4.37
N LYS A 163 -16.26 -24.04 -5.56
CA LYS A 163 -15.86 -24.64 -6.86
C LYS A 163 -14.72 -23.87 -7.53
N HIS A 164 -14.69 -22.57 -7.30
CA HIS A 164 -13.73 -21.64 -7.87
C HIS A 164 -13.58 -20.46 -6.91
N ALA A 165 -12.35 -20.01 -6.69
CA ALA A 165 -12.04 -18.88 -5.82
C ALA A 165 -11.27 -17.81 -6.61
N VAL A 166 -11.73 -16.56 -6.51
CA VAL A 166 -11.04 -15.41 -7.10
C VAL A 166 -10.47 -14.56 -5.97
N GLN A 167 -9.15 -14.44 -5.94
CA GLN A 167 -8.43 -13.67 -4.94
C GLN A 167 -8.04 -12.31 -5.50
N PHE A 168 -8.48 -11.24 -4.86
CA PHE A 168 -8.02 -9.89 -5.17
C PHE A 168 -6.95 -9.51 -4.16
N THR A 169 -5.73 -9.28 -4.64
CA THR A 169 -4.60 -8.90 -3.78
C THR A 169 -3.97 -7.61 -4.28
N ASP A 170 -3.26 -6.93 -3.39
CA ASP A 170 -2.35 -5.89 -3.86
C ASP A 170 -1.21 -6.50 -4.70
N GLY A 171 -0.49 -5.63 -5.40
CA GLY A 171 0.64 -6.00 -6.24
C GLY A 171 1.95 -6.19 -5.48
N CYS A 172 1.95 -6.42 -4.15
CA CYS A 172 3.18 -6.52 -3.37
C CYS A 172 4.03 -7.71 -3.82
N SER A 173 5.23 -7.42 -4.34
CA SER A 173 6.12 -8.43 -4.91
C SER A 173 6.68 -9.41 -3.88
N ALA A 174 6.91 -8.95 -2.65
CA ALA A 174 7.42 -9.81 -1.58
C ALA A 174 6.39 -10.82 -1.07
N GLN A 175 5.10 -10.59 -1.32
CA GLN A 175 4.01 -11.32 -0.67
C GLN A 175 3.15 -12.11 -1.66
N TYR A 176 2.73 -11.48 -2.78
CA TYR A 176 1.79 -12.08 -3.71
C TYR A 176 2.39 -12.29 -5.11
N LYS A 177 3.37 -11.47 -5.50
CA LYS A 177 3.92 -11.45 -6.87
C LYS A 177 5.39 -11.89 -6.91
N SER A 178 5.66 -13.06 -6.35
CA SER A 178 6.95 -13.78 -6.39
C SER A 178 6.78 -15.23 -6.86
N LYS A 179 7.88 -15.97 -6.98
CA LYS A 179 7.86 -17.35 -7.50
C LYS A 179 7.05 -18.31 -6.62
N GLU A 180 7.09 -18.15 -5.30
CA GLU A 180 6.44 -19.05 -4.35
C GLU A 180 4.90 -18.95 -4.44
N PRO A 181 4.28 -17.75 -4.37
CA PRO A 181 2.83 -17.63 -4.53
C PRO A 181 2.32 -18.05 -5.91
N PHE A 182 3.12 -17.92 -6.98
CA PHE A 182 2.75 -18.49 -8.29
C PHE A 182 2.79 -20.02 -8.28
N MET A 183 3.75 -20.61 -7.56
CA MET A 183 3.79 -22.06 -7.35
C MET A 183 2.58 -22.52 -6.55
N ASP A 184 2.28 -21.86 -5.42
CA ASP A 184 1.12 -22.18 -4.58
C ASP A 184 -0.19 -22.09 -5.38
N LEU A 185 -0.33 -21.08 -6.25
CA LEU A 185 -1.49 -20.97 -7.15
C LEU A 185 -1.57 -22.12 -8.15
N SER A 186 -0.44 -22.59 -8.67
CA SER A 186 -0.41 -23.73 -9.61
C SER A 186 -0.78 -25.07 -8.94
N TYR A 187 -0.58 -25.19 -7.62
CA TYR A 187 -0.98 -26.36 -6.83
C TYR A 187 -2.34 -26.19 -6.14
N ALA A 188 -2.99 -25.03 -6.26
CA ALA A 188 -4.23 -24.71 -5.54
C ALA A 188 -5.36 -25.73 -5.77
N GLU A 189 -5.49 -26.27 -6.99
CA GLU A 189 -6.49 -27.32 -7.27
C GLU A 189 -6.18 -28.63 -6.52
N THR A 190 -4.89 -28.96 -6.37
CA THR A 190 -4.45 -30.15 -5.62
C THR A 190 -4.61 -29.95 -4.12
N ASP A 191 -4.28 -28.76 -3.62
CA ASP A 191 -4.27 -28.47 -2.18
C ASP A 191 -5.67 -28.19 -1.62
N TYR A 192 -6.51 -27.48 -2.37
CA TYR A 192 -7.82 -27.02 -1.91
C TYR A 192 -9.00 -27.75 -2.56
N ASN A 193 -8.74 -28.55 -3.61
CA ASN A 193 -9.76 -29.26 -4.40
C ASN A 193 -10.74 -28.31 -5.14
N PHE A 194 -10.27 -27.10 -5.46
CA PHE A 194 -10.96 -26.14 -6.33
C PHE A 194 -9.96 -25.23 -7.05
N GLU A 195 -10.35 -24.73 -8.22
CA GLU A 195 -9.53 -23.79 -8.98
C GLU A 195 -9.43 -22.44 -8.27
N THR A 196 -8.23 -21.85 -8.27
CA THR A 196 -8.00 -20.53 -7.68
C THR A 196 -7.35 -19.61 -8.71
N GLU A 197 -7.96 -18.45 -8.92
CA GLU A 197 -7.41 -17.35 -9.69
C GLU A 197 -6.97 -16.22 -8.76
N ARG A 198 -5.87 -15.54 -9.09
CA ARG A 198 -5.44 -14.34 -8.37
C ARG A 198 -5.30 -13.16 -9.31
N ILE A 199 -5.99 -12.08 -8.95
CA ILE A 199 -5.98 -10.79 -9.64
C ILE A 199 -5.14 -9.81 -8.84
N PHE A 200 -4.07 -9.32 -9.46
CA PHE A 200 -3.16 -8.36 -8.84
C PHE A 200 -3.61 -6.93 -9.17
N LEU A 201 -3.94 -6.17 -8.13
CA LEU A 201 -4.27 -4.75 -8.26
C LEU A 201 -3.00 -3.90 -8.16
N ASP A 202 -2.78 -3.00 -9.12
CA ASP A 202 -1.60 -2.14 -9.10
C ASP A 202 -1.62 -1.22 -7.86
N PRO A 203 -0.47 -0.98 -7.19
CA PRO A 203 -0.38 -0.14 -6.01
C PRO A 203 -0.85 1.32 -6.23
N ALA A 204 -0.92 1.77 -7.49
CA ALA A 204 -1.48 3.06 -7.85
C ALA A 204 -3.00 3.17 -7.55
N MET A 205 -3.68 2.04 -7.35
CA MET A 205 -5.09 1.93 -6.95
C MET A 205 -5.28 1.82 -5.43
N GLY A 206 -4.31 2.26 -4.62
CA GLY A 206 -4.48 2.49 -3.16
C GLY A 206 -5.46 3.62 -2.78
N ARG A 207 -6.45 3.91 -3.63
CA ARG A 207 -7.57 4.83 -3.36
C ARG A 207 -8.85 4.15 -3.83
N ASP A 208 -9.40 3.33 -2.93
CA ASP A 208 -10.65 2.60 -3.02
C ASP A 208 -10.75 1.53 -4.14
N PRO A 209 -11.21 0.30 -3.86
CA PRO A 209 -11.62 -0.62 -4.90
C PRO A 209 -12.90 -0.08 -5.55
N ALA A 210 -12.75 0.66 -6.64
CA ALA A 210 -13.83 0.86 -7.59
C ALA A 210 -14.02 -0.46 -8.35
N MET A 211 -14.92 -1.30 -7.83
CA MET A 211 -15.52 -2.37 -8.62
C MET A 211 -16.15 -1.77 -9.88
N VAL A 212 -15.86 -2.38 -11.03
CA VAL A 212 -16.72 -2.33 -12.22
C VAL A 212 -17.26 -3.74 -12.42
#